data_AF-A0A955NEB1-F1
#
_entry.id   AF-A0A955NEB1-F1
#
_cell.length_a   1.000
_cell.length_b   1.000
_cell.length_c   1.000
_cell.angle_alpha   90.00
_cell.angle_beta   90.00
_cell.angle_gamma   90.00
#
_symmetry.space_group_name_H-M   'P 1'
#
loop_
_entity.id
_entity.type
_entity.pdbx_description
1 polymer ?
#
loop_
_entity_poly.entity_id
_entity_poly.type
_entity_poly.pdbx_seq_one_letter_code
_entity_poly.pdbx_strand_id
1 'polypeptide(L)'
;MDSKERLLCALDKGKPDRMPVSLHQWQGYHLEEYLGGISDLEAFEKFGMDAQIQYFAEMGQFWLVDADFSKASTPEWRDEVEVISADPDNRIAHHSIQTPRGTLTYKTAGDRTTTWITEYMVKRDEDIELIRDYMPVPDLDPAPVRDLHNKIGGRGILRGFVWGDQAGCWQHACCLMDVNDLIYACYDKPDWIHEFLAILLEKKLRFIESMKGALFDLVETGGGSGSSTVISPNLHRDFCLPYDRQLHDALHDVGFKVTYHTCGGTLGIEEHIVANGCDASETLAPVSIG
;
A
#
# COMPACT_ATOMS: atom_id res chain seq x y z
N MET A 1 29.30 9.09 5.43
CA MET A 1 28.17 8.89 4.53
C MET A 1 27.10 9.89 4.91
N ASP A 2 26.38 10.46 3.96
CA ASP A 2 25.12 11.14 4.29
C ASP A 2 24.02 10.10 4.64
N SER A 3 22.81 10.58 4.94
CA SER A 3 21.69 9.72 5.34
C SER A 3 21.27 8.77 4.21
N LYS A 4 21.20 9.28 2.98
CA LYS A 4 20.84 8.52 1.78
C LYS A 4 21.87 7.43 1.48
N GLU A 5 23.15 7.78 1.42
CA GLU A 5 24.26 6.84 1.22
C GLU A 5 24.27 5.74 2.28
N ARG A 6 23.98 6.09 3.54
CA ARG A 6 23.97 5.14 4.66
C ARG A 6 22.84 4.12 4.53
N LEU A 7 21.63 4.57 4.23
CA LEU A 7 20.46 3.70 4.05
C LEU A 7 20.62 2.79 2.84
N LEU A 8 21.01 3.35 1.69
CA LEU A 8 21.23 2.56 0.47
C LEU A 8 22.36 1.53 0.65
N CYS A 9 23.46 1.91 1.31
CA CYS A 9 24.54 0.96 1.64
C CYS A 9 24.04 -0.23 2.47
N ALA A 10 23.16 0.01 3.45
CA ALA A 10 22.56 -1.07 4.25
C ALA A 10 21.61 -1.95 3.42
N LEU A 11 20.76 -1.35 2.58
CA LEU A 11 19.87 -2.08 1.66
C LEU A 11 20.64 -2.93 0.64
N ASP A 12 21.83 -2.47 0.21
CA ASP A 12 22.75 -3.21 -0.65
C ASP A 12 23.62 -4.24 0.12
N LYS A 13 23.30 -4.51 1.39
CA LYS A 13 24.03 -5.46 2.26
C LYS A 13 25.50 -5.08 2.46
N GLY A 14 25.83 -3.80 2.28
CA GLY A 14 27.13 -3.20 2.56
C GLY A 14 27.32 -2.89 4.05
N LYS A 15 28.47 -2.29 4.37
CA LYS A 15 28.79 -1.84 5.73
C LYS A 15 28.73 -0.31 5.80
N PRO A 16 27.63 0.28 6.31
CA PRO A 16 27.54 1.72 6.50
C PRO A 16 28.52 2.21 7.58
N ASP A 17 28.74 3.52 7.63
CA ASP A 17 29.60 4.18 8.62
C ASP A 17 29.06 4.09 10.07
N ARG A 18 27.75 3.94 10.23
CA ARG A 18 27.06 3.52 11.47
C ARG A 18 25.77 2.77 11.13
N MET A 19 25.16 2.12 12.13
CA MET A 19 23.81 1.55 11.98
C MET A 19 22.83 2.67 11.56
N PRO A 20 22.13 2.54 10.41
CA PRO A 20 21.06 3.47 10.06
C PRO A 20 19.91 3.35 11.06
N VAL A 21 19.28 4.47 11.41
CA VAL A 21 18.17 4.51 12.36
C VAL A 21 17.04 5.31 11.74
N SER A 22 15.89 4.69 11.53
CA SER A 22 14.73 5.33 10.91
C SER A 22 13.42 4.79 11.49
N LEU A 23 12.30 5.36 11.06
CA LEU A 23 10.93 4.92 11.36
C LEU A 23 10.18 4.79 10.04
N HIS A 24 9.26 3.83 9.93
CA HIS A 24 8.47 3.59 8.71
C HIS A 24 7.95 4.90 8.08
N GLN A 25 7.25 5.71 8.87
CA GLN A 25 6.84 7.06 8.54
C GLN A 25 6.50 7.86 9.81
N TRP A 26 6.52 9.19 9.72
CA TRP A 26 5.91 10.05 10.74
C TRP A 26 4.41 10.15 10.49
N GLN A 27 3.61 10.07 11.56
CA GLN A 27 2.18 10.28 11.47
C GLN A 27 1.89 11.79 11.52
N GLY A 28 1.09 12.30 10.58
CA GLY A 28 0.74 13.72 10.50
C GLY A 28 0.20 14.27 11.83
N TYR A 29 -0.72 13.52 12.45
CA TYR A 29 -1.23 13.82 13.81
C TYR A 29 -0.10 14.03 14.83
N HIS A 30 0.94 13.20 14.82
CA HIS A 30 2.05 13.33 15.76
C HIS A 30 2.90 14.58 15.49
N LEU A 31 3.16 14.88 14.22
CA LEU A 31 3.89 16.07 13.81
C LEU A 31 3.15 17.34 14.24
N GLU A 32 1.84 17.40 14.01
CA GLU A 32 0.98 18.53 14.36
C GLU A 32 0.87 18.75 15.87
N GLU A 33 0.48 17.72 16.62
CA GLU A 33 0.16 17.85 18.05
C GLU A 33 1.40 17.93 18.95
N TYR A 34 2.46 17.20 18.63
CA TYR A 34 3.60 17.05 19.55
C TYR A 34 4.89 17.71 19.05
N LEU A 35 5.01 17.98 17.76
CA LEU A 35 6.22 18.59 17.18
C LEU A 35 5.98 19.96 16.55
N GLY A 36 4.79 20.54 16.74
CA GLY A 36 4.47 21.90 16.30
C GLY A 36 4.34 22.05 14.79
N GLY A 37 3.95 20.98 14.10
CA GLY A 37 3.70 20.99 12.65
C GLY A 37 4.96 21.04 11.79
N ILE A 38 6.12 20.62 12.31
CA ILE A 38 7.33 20.46 11.48
C ILE A 38 7.12 19.35 10.46
N SER A 39 7.80 19.43 9.33
CA SER A 39 7.78 18.38 8.30
C SER A 39 8.48 17.11 8.77
N ASP A 40 8.15 15.98 8.15
CA ASP A 40 8.78 14.67 8.37
C ASP A 40 10.30 14.73 8.30
N LEU A 41 10.83 15.46 7.31
CA LEU A 41 12.26 15.61 7.10
C LEU A 41 12.92 16.41 8.23
N GLU A 42 12.28 17.49 8.69
CA GLU A 42 12.73 18.26 9.85
C GLU A 42 12.64 17.43 11.14
N ALA A 43 11.64 16.56 11.27
CA ALA A 43 11.52 15.65 12.41
C ALA A 43 12.66 14.63 12.43
N PHE A 44 12.98 13.97 11.30
CA PHE A 44 14.14 13.09 11.21
C PHE A 44 15.44 13.80 11.57
N GLU A 45 15.66 15.02 11.06
CA GLU A 45 16.84 15.85 11.39
C GLU A 45 16.89 16.21 12.88
N LYS A 46 15.76 16.64 13.47
CA LYS A 46 15.64 17.01 14.89
C LYS A 46 16.06 15.88 15.82
N PHE A 47 15.77 14.63 15.46
CA PHE A 47 16.10 13.45 16.27
C PHE A 47 17.40 12.74 15.83
N GLY A 48 18.12 13.26 14.83
CA GLY A 48 19.37 12.67 14.34
C GLY A 48 19.19 11.30 13.68
N MET A 49 18.01 11.07 13.10
CA MET A 49 17.63 9.84 12.41
C MET A 49 17.87 9.96 10.90
N ASP A 50 18.02 8.83 10.23
CA ASP A 50 18.17 8.75 8.77
C ASP A 50 16.78 8.82 8.13
N ALA A 51 16.51 9.90 7.40
CA ALA A 51 15.17 10.13 6.86
C ALA A 51 14.80 9.10 5.79
N GLN A 52 13.58 8.56 5.92
CA GLN A 52 12.89 7.89 4.83
C GLN A 52 11.53 8.55 4.68
N ILE A 53 11.28 9.16 3.53
CA ILE A 53 10.06 9.92 3.27
C ILE A 53 9.16 9.07 2.40
N GLN A 54 7.96 8.79 2.87
CA GLN A 54 6.97 8.02 2.12
C GLN A 54 6.13 8.97 1.26
N TYR A 55 6.08 8.71 -0.05
CA TYR A 55 5.20 9.42 -0.96
C TYR A 55 4.04 8.53 -1.38
N PHE A 56 2.83 9.00 -1.12
CA PHE A 56 1.59 8.42 -1.61
C PHE A 56 1.03 9.33 -2.68
N ALA A 57 0.90 8.81 -3.89
CA ALA A 57 0.24 9.56 -4.94
C ALA A 57 -1.27 9.60 -4.68
N GLU A 58 -1.90 10.76 -4.88
CA GLU A 58 -3.35 10.91 -4.76
C GLU A 58 -4.06 10.14 -5.89
N MET A 59 -4.39 8.88 -5.62
CA MET A 59 -4.92 7.94 -6.62
C MET A 59 -6.24 7.29 -6.21
N GLY A 60 -7.03 7.98 -5.37
CA GLY A 60 -8.33 7.49 -4.90
C GLY A 60 -8.26 6.39 -3.83
N GLN A 61 -7.11 6.23 -3.18
CA GLN A 61 -6.92 5.30 -2.06
C GLN A 61 -7.79 5.70 -0.87
N PHE A 62 -8.69 4.82 -0.40
CA PHE A 62 -9.71 5.25 0.58
C PHE A 62 -9.16 5.66 1.96
N TRP A 63 -7.97 5.18 2.37
CA TRP A 63 -7.39 5.55 3.67
C TRP A 63 -6.54 6.82 3.64
N LEU A 64 -6.39 7.46 2.47
CA LEU A 64 -5.89 8.83 2.42
C LEU A 64 -7.02 9.80 2.81
N VAL A 65 -6.85 10.46 3.96
CA VAL A 65 -7.87 11.32 4.60
C VAL A 65 -8.33 12.46 3.68
N ASP A 66 -7.46 12.96 2.82
CA ASP A 66 -7.71 14.07 1.88
C ASP A 66 -7.78 13.61 0.42
N ALA A 67 -8.03 12.32 0.16
CA ALA A 67 -8.12 11.82 -1.22
C ALA A 67 -9.21 12.56 -2.01
N ASP A 68 -8.82 13.16 -3.13
CA ASP A 68 -9.77 13.69 -4.10
C ASP A 68 -10.34 12.53 -4.94
N PHE A 69 -11.44 11.93 -4.46
CA PHE A 69 -12.14 10.84 -5.14
C PHE A 69 -12.65 11.23 -6.55
N SER A 70 -12.78 12.51 -6.86
CA SER A 70 -13.17 12.96 -8.20
C SER A 70 -12.09 12.66 -9.26
N LYS A 71 -10.81 12.59 -8.86
CA LYS A 71 -9.69 12.24 -9.74
C LYS A 71 -9.65 10.75 -10.11
N ALA A 72 -10.36 9.90 -9.39
CA ALA A 72 -10.43 8.45 -9.63
C ALA A 72 -11.67 8.04 -10.48
N SER A 73 -12.43 9.01 -11.00
CA SER A 73 -13.57 8.74 -11.86
C SER A 73 -13.22 8.78 -13.35
N THR A 74 -13.78 7.85 -14.11
CA THR A 74 -13.74 7.81 -15.58
C THR A 74 -15.17 7.80 -16.15
N PRO A 75 -15.37 7.97 -17.47
CA PRO A 75 -16.71 7.88 -18.06
C PRO A 75 -17.42 6.55 -17.78
N GLU A 76 -16.67 5.47 -17.55
CA GLU A 76 -17.15 4.10 -17.33
C GLU A 76 -16.97 3.60 -15.87
N TRP A 77 -16.41 4.45 -14.99
CA TRP A 77 -16.30 4.21 -13.55
C TRP A 77 -16.54 5.53 -12.83
N ARG A 78 -17.77 5.79 -12.42
CA ARG A 78 -18.15 7.05 -11.78
C ARG A 78 -18.45 6.81 -10.33
N ASP A 79 -17.54 7.22 -9.45
CA ASP A 79 -17.75 7.12 -8.00
C ASP A 79 -18.51 8.34 -7.49
N GLU A 80 -19.77 8.11 -7.11
CA GLU A 80 -20.62 9.12 -6.47
C GLU A 80 -20.57 8.93 -4.95
N VAL A 81 -20.13 9.98 -4.25
CA VAL A 81 -19.95 9.94 -2.80
C VAL A 81 -21.02 10.76 -2.10
N GLU A 82 -21.79 10.11 -1.23
CA GLU A 82 -22.71 10.74 -0.29
C GLU A 82 -22.01 10.90 1.07
N VAL A 83 -21.69 12.14 1.44
CA VAL A 83 -21.08 12.47 2.74
C VAL A 83 -22.18 12.50 3.81
N ILE A 84 -22.19 11.49 4.69
CA ILE A 84 -23.15 11.37 5.79
C ILE A 84 -22.68 12.18 7.00
N SER A 85 -21.36 12.21 7.24
CA SER A 85 -20.73 13.04 8.27
C SER A 85 -19.36 13.53 7.79
N ALA A 86 -19.13 14.83 7.94
CA ALA A 86 -17.85 15.49 7.68
C ALA A 86 -17.11 15.87 8.97
N ASP A 87 -17.56 15.38 10.13
CA ASP A 87 -16.89 15.60 11.42
C ASP A 87 -15.50 14.93 11.40
N PRO A 88 -14.38 15.65 11.65
CA PRO A 88 -13.06 15.05 11.64
C PRO A 88 -12.88 13.88 12.62
N ASP A 89 -13.66 13.83 13.69
CA ASP A 89 -13.63 12.77 14.70
C ASP A 89 -14.60 11.60 14.39
N ASN A 90 -15.47 11.75 13.39
CA ASN A 90 -16.43 10.73 12.95
C ASN A 90 -16.90 10.98 11.51
N ARG A 91 -15.98 10.86 10.55
CA ARG A 91 -16.25 10.98 9.12
C ARG A 91 -16.99 9.73 8.64
N ILE A 92 -18.03 9.91 7.84
CA ILE A 92 -18.81 8.80 7.26
C ILE A 92 -19.16 9.15 5.82
N ALA A 93 -18.82 8.25 4.90
CA ALA A 93 -19.13 8.39 3.48
C ALA A 93 -19.71 7.09 2.91
N HIS A 94 -20.71 7.23 2.05
CA HIS A 94 -21.28 6.14 1.27
C HIS A 94 -20.94 6.36 -0.21
N HIS A 95 -20.44 5.31 -0.86
CA HIS A 95 -19.97 5.35 -2.23
C HIS A 95 -20.87 4.51 -3.13
N SER A 96 -21.14 5.01 -4.33
CA SER A 96 -21.93 4.36 -5.37
C SER A 96 -21.19 4.51 -6.69
N ILE A 97 -20.56 3.42 -7.14
CA ILE A 97 -19.79 3.39 -8.37
C ILE A 97 -20.68 2.92 -9.51
N GLN A 98 -20.95 3.81 -10.46
CA GLN A 98 -21.68 3.48 -11.68
C GLN A 98 -20.72 2.99 -12.76
N THR A 99 -21.01 1.82 -13.33
CA THR A 99 -20.33 1.25 -14.50
C THR A 99 -21.33 0.93 -15.60
N PRO A 100 -20.89 0.72 -16.86
CA PRO A 100 -21.79 0.32 -17.95
C PRO A 100 -22.57 -0.98 -17.72
N ARG A 101 -22.04 -1.89 -16.89
CA ARG A 101 -22.63 -3.23 -16.67
C ARG A 101 -23.28 -3.42 -15.30
N GLY A 102 -23.19 -2.45 -14.41
CA GLY A 102 -23.78 -2.54 -13.07
C GLY A 102 -23.27 -1.47 -12.12
N THR A 103 -23.76 -1.52 -10.89
CA THR A 103 -23.40 -0.59 -9.82
C THR A 103 -22.71 -1.35 -8.70
N LEU A 104 -21.60 -0.83 -8.20
CA LEU A 104 -20.95 -1.27 -6.97
C LEU A 104 -21.23 -0.26 -5.86
N THR A 105 -21.30 -0.70 -4.62
CA THR A 105 -21.46 0.20 -3.46
C THR A 105 -20.48 -0.18 -2.36
N TYR A 106 -20.00 0.79 -1.59
CA TYR A 106 -19.22 0.53 -0.38
C TYR A 106 -19.36 1.70 0.59
N LYS A 107 -18.95 1.50 1.84
CA LYS A 107 -19.05 2.53 2.89
C LYS A 107 -17.77 2.63 3.68
N THR A 108 -17.41 3.84 4.06
CA THR A 108 -16.22 4.14 4.86
C THR A 108 -16.60 4.97 6.08
N ALA A 109 -15.83 4.80 7.15
CA ALA A 109 -15.85 5.66 8.31
C ALA A 109 -14.41 6.01 8.71
N GLY A 110 -14.21 7.12 9.42
CA GLY A 110 -12.88 7.52 9.85
C GLY A 110 -12.90 8.56 10.96
N ASP A 111 -11.75 8.72 11.60
CA ASP A 111 -11.50 9.73 12.62
C ASP A 111 -10.18 10.45 12.33
N ARG A 112 -9.68 11.30 13.23
CA ARG A 112 -8.41 12.03 13.00
C ARG A 112 -7.20 11.14 12.79
N THR A 113 -7.30 9.86 13.15
CA THR A 113 -6.19 8.92 13.12
C THR A 113 -6.24 8.02 11.89
N THR A 114 -7.42 7.59 11.45
CA THR A 114 -7.52 6.59 10.38
C THR A 114 -8.89 6.55 9.70
N THR A 115 -8.99 5.77 8.63
CA THR A 115 -10.22 5.49 7.88
C THR A 115 -10.33 3.98 7.69
N TRP A 116 -11.52 3.41 7.86
CA TRP A 116 -11.82 1.99 7.71
C TRP A 116 -13.09 1.78 6.89
N ILE A 117 -13.22 0.58 6.32
CA ILE A 117 -14.39 0.15 5.57
C ILE A 117 -15.46 -0.37 6.54
N THR A 118 -16.71 0.05 6.34
CA THR A 118 -17.88 -0.43 7.11
C THR A 118 -18.83 -1.30 6.27
N GLU A 119 -18.73 -1.21 4.94
CA GLU A 119 -19.41 -2.10 4.00
C GLU A 119 -18.52 -2.29 2.77
N TYR A 120 -18.20 -3.53 2.42
CA TYR A 120 -17.28 -3.87 1.34
C TYR A 120 -17.93 -3.78 -0.05
N MET A 121 -17.08 -3.57 -1.07
CA MET A 121 -17.48 -3.36 -2.46
C MET A 121 -17.99 -4.65 -3.12
N VAL A 122 -17.22 -5.74 -3.01
CA VAL A 122 -17.52 -7.05 -3.60
C VAL A 122 -18.49 -7.79 -2.67
N LYS A 123 -19.71 -8.00 -3.16
CA LYS A 123 -20.79 -8.69 -2.42
C LYS A 123 -21.21 -9.98 -3.10
N ARG A 124 -20.93 -10.11 -4.39
CA ARG A 124 -21.25 -11.26 -5.23
C ARG A 124 -20.05 -11.61 -6.11
N ASP A 125 -19.99 -12.85 -6.54
CA ASP A 125 -18.87 -13.39 -7.31
C ASP A 125 -18.65 -12.64 -8.62
N GLU A 126 -19.73 -12.19 -9.27
CA GLU A 126 -19.68 -11.43 -10.52
C GLU A 126 -19.22 -9.97 -10.37
N ASP A 127 -19.14 -9.42 -9.14
CA ASP A 127 -18.74 -8.03 -8.94
C ASP A 127 -17.26 -7.80 -9.31
N ILE A 128 -16.41 -8.84 -9.26
CA ILE A 128 -14.99 -8.76 -9.68
C ILE A 128 -14.84 -8.48 -11.17
N GLU A 129 -15.86 -8.81 -11.99
CA GLU A 129 -15.85 -8.53 -13.42
C GLU A 129 -16.02 -7.03 -13.69
N LEU A 130 -16.76 -6.31 -12.83
CA LEU A 130 -16.84 -4.86 -12.91
C LEU A 130 -15.50 -4.22 -12.53
N ILE A 131 -14.80 -4.80 -11.56
CA ILE A 131 -13.44 -4.36 -11.20
C ILE A 131 -12.49 -4.61 -12.38
N ARG A 132 -12.49 -5.82 -12.95
CA ARG A 132 -11.69 -6.20 -14.12
C ARG A 132 -11.85 -5.18 -15.24
N ASP A 133 -13.09 -4.98 -15.68
CA ASP A 133 -13.40 -4.22 -16.88
C ASP A 133 -13.24 -2.70 -16.68
N TYR A 134 -13.61 -2.18 -15.51
CA TYR A 134 -13.86 -0.74 -15.35
C TYR A 134 -13.02 -0.04 -14.28
N MET A 135 -12.50 -0.74 -13.25
CA MET A 135 -11.74 -0.06 -12.19
C MET A 135 -10.49 0.61 -12.79
N PRO A 136 -10.37 1.94 -12.70
CA PRO A 136 -9.31 2.68 -13.34
C PRO A 136 -7.99 2.49 -12.61
N VAL A 137 -6.91 2.53 -13.38
CA VAL A 137 -5.54 2.58 -12.88
C VAL A 137 -4.93 3.88 -13.41
N PRO A 138 -4.76 4.91 -12.58
CA PRO A 138 -4.11 6.15 -13.00
C PRO A 138 -2.62 5.90 -13.22
N ASP A 139 -2.02 6.63 -14.16
CA ASP A 139 -0.57 6.64 -14.32
C ASP A 139 0.06 7.52 -13.23
N LEU A 140 1.27 7.18 -12.78
CA LEU A 140 2.02 8.02 -11.87
C LEU A 140 2.47 9.32 -12.56
N ASP A 141 2.20 10.47 -11.95
CA ASP A 141 2.87 11.73 -12.33
C ASP A 141 4.28 11.78 -11.71
N PRO A 142 5.35 11.74 -12.51
CA PRO A 142 6.71 11.75 -11.97
C PRO A 142 7.16 13.15 -11.51
N ALA A 143 6.43 14.23 -11.81
CA ALA A 143 6.87 15.58 -11.47
C ALA A 143 6.93 15.82 -9.94
N PRO A 144 5.87 15.55 -9.15
CA PRO A 144 5.94 15.67 -7.69
C PRO A 144 7.00 14.77 -7.05
N VAL A 145 7.19 13.56 -7.59
CA VAL A 145 8.22 12.62 -7.11
C VAL A 145 9.61 13.20 -7.31
N ARG A 146 9.89 13.76 -8.49
CA ARG A 146 11.18 14.39 -8.80
C ARG A 146 11.44 15.62 -7.92
N ASP A 147 10.42 16.45 -7.71
CA ASP A 147 10.55 17.65 -6.87
C ASP A 147 10.83 17.28 -5.42
N LEU A 148 10.12 16.27 -4.88
CA LEU A 148 10.34 15.76 -3.53
C LEU A 148 11.71 15.09 -3.39
N HIS A 149 12.13 14.28 -4.36
CA HIS A 149 13.46 13.66 -4.39
C HIS A 149 14.56 14.73 -4.32
N ASN A 150 14.44 15.79 -5.13
CA ASN A 150 15.39 16.91 -5.13
C ASN A 150 15.37 17.69 -3.80
N LYS A 151 14.20 17.87 -3.19
CA LYS A 151 14.06 18.52 -1.88
C LYS A 151 14.74 17.70 -0.77
N ILE A 152 14.62 16.38 -0.80
CA ILE A 152 15.25 15.49 0.18
C ILE A 152 16.77 15.50 0.00
N GLY A 153 17.25 15.30 -1.23
CA GLY A 153 18.68 15.24 -1.54
C GLY A 153 19.39 14.12 -0.76
N GLY A 154 20.61 14.39 -0.26
CA GLY A 154 21.38 13.42 0.57
C GLY A 154 20.85 13.20 1.99
N ARG A 155 19.75 13.88 2.36
CA ARG A 155 19.22 13.87 3.74
C ARG A 155 18.35 12.64 4.04
N GLY A 156 18.00 11.87 3.03
CA GLY A 156 17.23 10.64 3.19
C GLY A 156 16.93 9.94 1.88
N ILE A 157 16.16 8.85 1.97
CA ILE A 157 15.62 8.14 0.81
C ILE A 157 14.17 8.56 0.56
N LEU A 158 13.76 8.56 -0.70
CA LEU A 158 12.36 8.71 -1.10
C LEU A 158 11.74 7.33 -1.37
N ARG A 159 10.66 7.02 -0.66
CA ARG A 159 9.92 5.76 -0.78
C ARG A 159 8.64 5.96 -1.59
N GLY A 160 8.37 5.03 -2.49
CA GLY A 160 7.12 4.93 -3.26
C GLY A 160 6.20 3.84 -2.71
N PHE A 161 5.00 3.77 -3.28
CA PHE A 161 3.99 2.77 -2.93
C PHE A 161 3.31 2.27 -4.20
N VAL A 162 3.03 0.96 -4.31
CA VAL A 162 2.29 0.42 -5.45
C VAL A 162 0.81 0.79 -5.32
N TRP A 163 0.20 1.25 -6.43
CA TRP A 163 -1.20 1.62 -6.50
C TRP A 163 -2.18 0.56 -5.98
N GLY A 164 -3.34 1.03 -5.51
CA GLY A 164 -4.47 0.25 -5.04
C GLY A 164 -4.67 0.38 -3.54
N ASP A 165 -5.72 -0.25 -3.01
CA ASP A 165 -6.14 -0.02 -1.63
C ASP A 165 -5.17 -0.57 -0.55
N GLN A 166 -4.33 -1.50 -0.96
CA GLN A 166 -3.10 -1.87 -0.29
C GLN A 166 -2.14 -2.29 -1.40
N ALA A 167 -0.83 -2.29 -1.14
CA ALA A 167 0.15 -2.54 -2.19
C ALA A 167 0.13 -4.00 -2.67
N GLY A 168 -0.03 -4.98 -1.77
CA GLY A 168 -0.16 -6.40 -2.13
C GLY A 168 -1.54 -6.78 -2.70
N CYS A 169 -1.62 -7.82 -3.53
CA CYS A 169 -2.88 -8.23 -4.16
C CYS A 169 -3.89 -8.78 -3.14
N TRP A 170 -3.44 -9.63 -2.22
CA TRP A 170 -4.29 -10.18 -1.14
C TRP A 170 -4.82 -9.07 -0.24
N GLN A 171 -3.96 -8.14 0.13
CA GLN A 171 -4.30 -7.03 1.01
C GLN A 171 -5.29 -6.08 0.33
N HIS A 172 -5.12 -5.80 -0.96
CA HIS A 172 -6.09 -5.03 -1.73
C HIS A 172 -7.43 -5.78 -1.82
N ALA A 173 -7.43 -7.10 -2.03
CA ALA A 173 -8.66 -7.90 -1.98
C ALA A 173 -9.37 -7.76 -0.62
N CYS A 174 -8.64 -7.74 0.50
CA CYS A 174 -9.20 -7.54 1.84
C CYS A 174 -9.79 -6.12 2.07
N CYS A 175 -9.47 -5.16 1.21
CA CYS A 175 -10.13 -3.85 1.20
C CYS A 175 -11.41 -3.84 0.34
N LEU A 176 -11.54 -4.81 -0.55
CA LEU A 176 -12.67 -4.89 -1.48
C LEU A 176 -13.73 -5.90 -1.01
N MET A 177 -13.36 -6.85 -0.15
CA MET A 177 -14.20 -7.92 0.40
C MET A 177 -13.80 -8.22 1.85
N ASP A 178 -14.75 -8.68 2.68
CA ASP A 178 -14.46 -9.06 4.06
C ASP A 178 -13.40 -10.17 4.13
N VAL A 179 -12.41 -9.99 5.01
CA VAL A 179 -11.28 -10.92 5.14
C VAL A 179 -11.71 -12.32 5.57
N ASN A 180 -12.77 -12.46 6.39
CA ASN A 180 -13.26 -13.79 6.79
C ASN A 180 -13.89 -14.49 5.60
N ASP A 181 -14.70 -13.79 4.82
CA ASP A 181 -15.34 -14.35 3.63
C ASP A 181 -14.29 -14.72 2.57
N LEU A 182 -13.24 -13.92 2.41
CA LEU A 182 -12.08 -14.26 1.56
C LEU A 182 -11.37 -15.53 2.05
N ILE A 183 -11.12 -15.65 3.37
CA ILE A 183 -10.49 -16.83 3.95
C ILE A 183 -11.33 -18.09 3.71
N TYR A 184 -12.65 -18.04 3.89
CA TYR A 184 -13.53 -19.16 3.57
C TYR A 184 -13.52 -19.49 2.07
N ALA A 185 -13.58 -18.45 1.22
CA ALA A 185 -13.52 -18.60 -0.22
C ALA A 185 -12.22 -19.23 -0.72
N CYS A 186 -11.08 -19.05 -0.04
CA CYS A 186 -9.84 -19.76 -0.36
C CYS A 186 -9.96 -21.28 -0.29
N TYR A 187 -10.89 -21.81 0.51
CA TYR A 187 -11.15 -23.25 0.61
C TYR A 187 -12.28 -23.70 -0.31
N ASP A 188 -13.37 -22.92 -0.38
CA ASP A 188 -14.58 -23.32 -1.11
C ASP A 188 -14.48 -23.05 -2.62
N LYS A 189 -13.79 -21.97 -3.01
CA LYS A 189 -13.66 -21.48 -4.38
C LYS A 189 -12.26 -20.91 -4.69
N PRO A 190 -11.18 -21.69 -4.51
CA PRO A 190 -9.80 -21.21 -4.69
C PRO A 190 -9.55 -20.64 -6.09
N ASP A 191 -10.11 -21.23 -7.14
CA ASP A 191 -9.95 -20.74 -8.52
C ASP A 191 -10.51 -19.33 -8.69
N TRP A 192 -11.64 -19.02 -8.06
CA TRP A 192 -12.24 -17.68 -8.08
C TRP A 192 -11.38 -16.66 -7.32
N ILE A 193 -10.77 -17.05 -6.20
CA ILE A 193 -9.82 -16.18 -5.48
C ILE A 193 -8.59 -15.92 -6.34
N HIS A 194 -8.05 -16.95 -7.01
CA HIS A 194 -6.92 -16.77 -7.91
C HIS A 194 -7.25 -15.83 -9.08
N GLU A 195 -8.45 -15.93 -9.63
CA GLU A 195 -8.95 -15.01 -10.64
C GLU A 195 -9.06 -13.58 -10.11
N PHE A 196 -9.63 -13.40 -8.91
CA PHE A 196 -9.74 -12.08 -8.29
C PHE A 196 -8.37 -11.43 -8.04
N LEU A 197 -7.42 -12.19 -7.50
CA LEU A 197 -6.05 -11.72 -7.27
C LEU A 197 -5.31 -11.43 -8.58
N ALA A 198 -5.56 -12.21 -9.64
CA ALA A 198 -4.99 -11.97 -10.96
C ALA A 198 -5.50 -10.67 -11.59
N ILE A 199 -6.79 -10.33 -11.42
CA ILE A 199 -7.36 -9.04 -11.83
C ILE A 199 -6.61 -7.89 -11.14
N LEU A 200 -6.40 -7.99 -9.83
CA LEU A 200 -5.70 -6.94 -9.07
C LEU A 200 -4.22 -6.86 -9.46
N LEU A 201 -3.58 -8.00 -9.72
CA LEU A 201 -2.19 -8.06 -10.20
C LEU A 201 -2.05 -7.34 -11.54
N GLU A 202 -2.90 -7.63 -12.53
CA GLU A 202 -2.83 -6.99 -13.86
C GLU A 202 -2.89 -5.47 -13.76
N LYS A 203 -3.78 -4.95 -12.91
CA LYS A 203 -3.91 -3.52 -12.66
C LYS A 203 -2.66 -2.93 -12.01
N LYS A 204 -2.09 -3.61 -11.02
CA LYS A 204 -0.85 -3.19 -10.36
C LYS A 204 0.36 -3.24 -11.29
N LEU A 205 0.46 -4.24 -12.16
CA LEU A 205 1.53 -4.32 -13.17
C LEU A 205 1.46 -3.15 -14.16
N ARG A 206 0.24 -2.76 -14.59
CA ARG A 206 0.05 -1.55 -15.41
C ARG A 206 0.54 -0.30 -14.68
N PHE A 207 0.24 -0.17 -13.39
CA PHE A 207 0.74 0.94 -12.58
C PHE A 207 2.26 0.95 -12.49
N ILE A 208 2.87 -0.20 -12.20
CA ILE A 208 4.33 -0.34 -12.07
C ILE A 208 5.05 0.10 -13.36
N GLU A 209 4.51 -0.25 -14.53
CA GLU A 209 5.08 0.23 -15.81
C GLU A 209 5.06 1.78 -15.90
N SER A 210 4.00 2.43 -15.40
CA SER A 210 3.92 3.90 -15.36
C SER A 210 4.96 4.54 -14.43
N MET A 211 5.50 3.78 -13.47
CA MET A 211 6.53 4.27 -12.54
C MET A 211 7.92 4.36 -13.18
N LYS A 212 8.12 3.86 -14.39
CA LYS A 212 9.41 3.82 -15.07
C LYS A 212 10.05 5.22 -15.17
N GLY A 213 11.25 5.35 -14.59
CA GLY A 213 11.98 6.62 -14.56
C GLY A 213 11.56 7.58 -13.45
N ALA A 214 10.60 7.20 -12.59
CA ALA A 214 10.35 7.91 -11.34
C ALA A 214 11.56 7.78 -10.39
N LEU A 215 11.76 8.79 -9.53
CA LEU A 215 12.94 8.88 -8.67
C LEU A 215 12.65 8.35 -7.25
N PHE A 216 12.18 7.11 -7.16
CA PHE A 216 12.09 6.38 -5.89
C PHE A 216 13.37 5.60 -5.62
N ASP A 217 13.81 5.60 -4.37
CA ASP A 217 14.94 4.79 -3.91
C ASP A 217 14.49 3.38 -3.48
N LEU A 218 13.23 3.26 -3.04
CA LEU A 218 12.62 2.05 -2.51
C LEU A 218 11.11 2.10 -2.74
N VAL A 219 10.48 1.00 -3.13
CA VAL A 219 9.02 0.92 -3.30
C VAL A 219 8.45 -0.09 -2.33
N GLU A 220 7.43 0.35 -1.59
CA GLU A 220 6.72 -0.49 -0.62
C GLU A 220 5.64 -1.36 -1.27
N THR A 221 5.60 -2.60 -0.80
CA THR A 221 4.64 -3.65 -1.16
C THR A 221 4.11 -4.33 0.11
N GLY A 222 3.14 -5.24 -0.01
CA GLY A 222 2.57 -5.96 1.13
C GLY A 222 1.43 -5.23 1.84
N GLY A 223 1.30 -5.45 3.16
CA GLY A 223 0.27 -4.92 4.05
C GLY A 223 -0.15 -5.91 5.14
N GLY A 224 -0.93 -5.46 6.13
CA GLY A 224 -1.23 -6.22 7.35
C GLY A 224 -2.04 -7.51 7.17
N SER A 225 -2.95 -7.56 6.20
CA SER A 225 -3.84 -8.72 6.00
C SER A 225 -3.13 -9.98 5.51
N GLY A 226 -1.87 -9.85 5.04
CA GLY A 226 -1.02 -10.98 4.66
C GLY A 226 -0.19 -11.56 5.81
N SER A 227 -0.31 -11.03 7.03
CA SER A 227 0.46 -11.48 8.20
C SER A 227 0.01 -12.84 8.72
N SER A 228 0.89 -13.51 9.47
CA SER A 228 0.60 -14.80 10.13
C SER A 228 -0.45 -14.68 11.23
N THR A 229 -0.73 -13.47 11.69
CA THR A 229 -1.79 -13.16 12.66
C THR A 229 -3.19 -13.10 12.04
N VAL A 230 -3.28 -12.99 10.71
CA VAL A 230 -4.56 -12.92 9.97
C VAL A 230 -4.79 -14.18 9.17
N ILE A 231 -3.77 -14.66 8.43
CA ILE A 231 -3.85 -15.85 7.60
C ILE A 231 -2.77 -16.87 7.95
N SER A 232 -3.07 -18.15 7.72
CA SER A 232 -2.09 -19.22 7.92
C SER A 232 -0.94 -19.15 6.90
N PRO A 233 0.24 -19.71 7.22
CA PRO A 233 1.34 -19.80 6.25
C PRO A 233 0.98 -20.49 4.93
N ASN A 234 0.07 -21.48 4.97
CA ASN A 234 -0.41 -22.13 3.73
C ASN A 234 -1.19 -21.16 2.85
N LEU A 235 -2.09 -20.37 3.43
CA LEU A 235 -2.82 -19.35 2.66
C LEU A 235 -1.89 -18.28 2.14
N HIS A 236 -0.91 -17.83 2.94
CA HIS A 236 0.11 -16.88 2.48
C HIS A 236 0.90 -17.43 1.28
N ARG A 237 1.35 -18.69 1.37
CA ARG A 237 2.08 -19.36 0.29
C ARG A 237 1.26 -19.43 -1.00
N ASP A 238 -0.03 -19.73 -0.89
CA ASP A 238 -0.87 -20.00 -2.06
C ASP A 238 -1.46 -18.71 -2.66
N PHE A 239 -1.80 -17.71 -1.83
CA PHE A 239 -2.56 -16.53 -2.24
C PHE A 239 -1.82 -15.18 -2.08
N CYS A 240 -0.67 -15.12 -1.41
CA CYS A 240 0.16 -13.90 -1.35
C CYS A 240 1.42 -14.06 -2.20
N LEU A 241 2.26 -15.04 -1.84
CA LEU A 241 3.60 -15.23 -2.39
C LEU A 241 3.67 -15.21 -3.94
N PRO A 242 2.81 -15.90 -4.70
CA PRO A 242 2.93 -15.94 -6.16
C PRO A 242 2.65 -14.58 -6.82
N TYR A 243 1.80 -13.76 -6.18
CA TYR A 243 1.41 -12.44 -6.67
C TYR A 243 2.43 -11.39 -6.24
N ASP A 244 2.87 -11.45 -4.98
CA ASP A 244 3.93 -10.56 -4.48
C ASP A 244 5.22 -10.76 -5.27
N ARG A 245 5.57 -12.00 -5.59
CA ARG A 245 6.75 -12.29 -6.43
C ARG A 245 6.68 -11.60 -7.79
N GLN A 246 5.53 -11.69 -8.47
CA GLN A 246 5.34 -11.05 -9.77
C GLN A 246 5.36 -9.52 -9.69
N LEU A 247 4.81 -8.94 -8.62
CA LEU A 247 4.91 -7.50 -8.36
C LEU A 247 6.37 -7.07 -8.15
N HIS A 248 7.13 -7.84 -7.39
CA HIS A 248 8.52 -7.52 -7.08
C HIS A 248 9.41 -7.64 -8.31
N ASP A 249 9.23 -8.70 -9.10
CA ASP A 249 9.93 -8.88 -10.38
C ASP A 249 9.68 -7.68 -11.32
N ALA A 250 8.42 -7.24 -11.43
CA ALA A 250 8.08 -6.07 -12.24
C ALA A 250 8.70 -4.77 -11.71
N LEU A 251 8.75 -4.57 -10.39
CA LEU A 251 9.40 -3.42 -9.77
C LEU A 251 10.92 -3.42 -10.02
N HIS A 252 11.56 -4.60 -9.93
CA HIS A 252 12.98 -4.76 -10.25
C HIS A 252 13.25 -4.48 -11.72
N ASP A 253 12.38 -4.93 -12.64
CA ASP A 253 12.51 -4.70 -14.08
C ASP A 253 12.46 -3.21 -14.46
N VAL A 254 11.69 -2.40 -13.71
CA VAL A 254 11.67 -0.93 -13.87
C VAL A 254 12.73 -0.20 -13.04
N GLY A 255 13.55 -0.93 -12.28
CA GLY A 255 14.76 -0.43 -11.62
C GLY A 255 14.61 -0.06 -10.14
N PHE A 256 13.53 -0.45 -9.47
CA PHE A 256 13.32 -0.13 -8.05
C PHE A 256 13.74 -1.27 -7.12
N LYS A 257 14.26 -0.92 -5.94
CA LYS A 257 14.32 -1.83 -4.81
C LYS A 257 12.94 -1.97 -4.18
N VAL A 258 12.69 -3.12 -3.55
CA VAL A 258 11.40 -3.43 -2.94
C VAL A 258 11.54 -3.62 -1.44
N THR A 259 10.67 -2.96 -0.67
CA THR A 259 10.42 -3.31 0.72
C THR A 259 9.08 -4.00 0.86
N TYR A 260 9.06 -5.17 1.50
CA TYR A 260 7.83 -5.91 1.77
C TYR A 260 7.36 -5.62 3.18
N HIS A 261 6.25 -4.89 3.27
CA HIS A 261 5.59 -4.50 4.51
C HIS A 261 4.64 -5.61 5.00
N THR A 262 4.80 -6.06 6.24
CA THR A 262 3.91 -6.96 6.97
C THR A 262 3.63 -6.33 8.33
N CYS A 263 2.40 -5.86 8.51
CA CYS A 263 1.90 -5.40 9.81
C CYS A 263 1.31 -6.61 10.55
N GLY A 264 1.81 -6.91 11.76
CA GLY A 264 1.42 -8.10 12.52
C GLY A 264 2.51 -9.18 12.54
N GLY A 265 2.12 -10.41 12.86
CA GLY A 265 3.05 -11.53 13.01
C GLY A 265 3.64 -12.03 11.68
N THR A 266 4.86 -12.56 11.74
CA THR A 266 5.54 -13.21 10.61
C THR A 266 5.88 -14.67 10.87
N LEU A 267 5.35 -15.26 11.95
CA LEU A 267 5.66 -16.61 12.38
C LEU A 267 5.21 -17.64 11.32
N GLY A 268 6.17 -18.38 10.79
CA GLY A 268 5.95 -19.43 9.79
C GLY A 268 5.86 -18.92 8.34
N ILE A 269 5.95 -17.61 8.10
CA ILE A 269 5.97 -17.03 6.74
C ILE A 269 7.32 -16.41 6.38
N GLU A 270 8.35 -16.53 7.24
CA GLU A 270 9.66 -15.91 7.05
C GLU A 270 10.32 -16.38 5.75
N GLU A 271 10.28 -17.68 5.46
CA GLU A 271 10.79 -18.24 4.21
C GLU A 271 9.97 -17.80 2.99
N HIS A 272 8.68 -17.50 3.16
CA HIS A 272 7.84 -16.95 2.09
C HIS A 272 8.19 -15.48 1.82
N ILE A 273 8.47 -14.68 2.86
CA ILE A 273 8.97 -13.31 2.71
C ILE A 273 10.30 -13.31 1.94
N VAL A 274 11.23 -14.20 2.28
CA VAL A 274 12.49 -14.33 1.50
C VAL A 274 12.20 -14.76 0.06
N ALA A 275 11.30 -15.71 -0.15
CA ALA A 275 10.97 -16.24 -1.47
C ALA A 275 10.26 -15.22 -2.38
N ASN A 276 9.53 -14.25 -1.83
CA ASN A 276 8.84 -13.23 -2.63
C ASN A 276 9.82 -12.27 -3.32
N GLY A 277 11.11 -12.28 -2.95
CA GLY A 277 12.16 -11.53 -3.64
C GLY A 277 12.35 -10.09 -3.18
N CYS A 278 11.70 -9.62 -2.12
CA CYS A 278 11.94 -8.26 -1.62
C CYS A 278 13.42 -8.02 -1.22
N ASP A 279 13.91 -6.78 -1.38
CA ASP A 279 15.25 -6.39 -0.95
C ASP A 279 15.33 -6.18 0.57
N ALA A 280 14.22 -5.74 1.16
CA ALA A 280 14.05 -5.54 2.59
C ALA A 280 12.67 -6.01 3.06
N SER A 281 12.58 -6.43 4.33
CA SER A 281 11.31 -6.73 4.99
C SER A 281 11.13 -5.81 6.18
N GLU A 282 9.92 -5.32 6.34
CA GLU A 282 9.43 -4.61 7.51
C GLU A 282 7.95 -4.99 7.69
N THR A 283 7.29 -4.83 8.82
CA THR A 283 7.93 -4.87 10.13
C THR A 283 8.19 -6.34 10.49
N LEU A 284 9.26 -6.60 11.23
CA LEU A 284 9.44 -7.89 11.90
C LEU A 284 8.96 -7.71 13.35
N ALA A 285 7.67 -7.95 13.57
CA ALA A 285 7.06 -7.76 14.87
C ALA A 285 7.69 -8.73 15.90
N PRO A 286 8.01 -8.27 17.12
CA PRO A 286 8.45 -9.16 18.19
C PRO A 286 7.33 -10.14 18.56
N VAL A 287 7.71 -11.28 19.15
CA VAL A 287 6.78 -12.37 19.57
C VAL A 287 5.62 -11.91 20.47
N SER A 288 5.74 -10.77 21.16
CA SER A 288 4.65 -10.22 21.96
C SER A 288 3.53 -9.56 21.14
N ILE A 289 3.75 -9.34 19.85
CA ILE A 289 2.83 -8.65 18.92
C ILE A 289 2.32 -9.62 17.83
N GLY A 290 2.97 -10.77 17.65
CA GLY A 290 2.69 -11.76 16.58
C GLY A 290 2.46 -13.17 17.09
#